data_AF-A0A519V7Q4-F1
#
_entry.id   AF-A0A519V7Q4-F1
#
_cell.length_a   1.000
_cell.length_b   1.000
_cell.length_c   1.000
_cell.angle_alpha   90.00
_cell.angle_beta   90.00
_cell.angle_gamma   90.00
#
_symmetry.space_group_name_H-M   'P 1'
#
loop_
_entity.id
_entity.type
_entity.pdbx_description
1 polymer ?
#
loop_
_entity_poly.entity_id
_entity_poly.type
_entity_poly.pdbx_seq_one_letter_code
_entity_poly.pdbx_strand_id
1 'polypeptide(L)'
;VWAEPARFTARAFTAQGVPAYVYLFSYVPAAMRERSRYGASHASEIPFVFDNLAGRPGAAAAPADEAVARLMNAYWVNFAKTGNPNSPGLPAWPAYAAQKNEVFEFRPDGSAGSGPDLRQARLDAVERAAKPSRAK
;
A
#
# COMPACT_ATOMS: atom_id res chain seq x y z
N VAL A 1 -7.53 2.31 11.60
CA VAL A 1 -6.47 2.14 12.59
C VAL A 1 -5.10 2.32 11.94
N TRP A 2 -4.76 1.58 10.88
CA TRP A 2 -3.40 1.57 10.31
C TRP A 2 -3.02 2.75 9.40
N ALA A 3 -4.00 3.30 8.66
CA ALA A 3 -3.69 4.23 7.56
C ALA A 3 -3.20 5.62 8.02
N GLU A 4 -3.73 6.15 9.13
CA GLU A 4 -3.30 7.48 9.60
C GLU A 4 -1.89 7.48 10.19
N PRO A 5 -1.49 6.53 11.07
CA PRO A 5 -0.11 6.47 11.56
C PRO A 5 0.92 6.27 10.44
N ALA A 6 0.57 5.48 9.41
CA ALA A 6 1.40 5.35 8.20
C ALA A 6 1.56 6.69 7.47
N ARG A 7 0.46 7.44 7.28
CA ARG A 7 0.50 8.78 6.67
C ARG A 7 1.29 9.77 7.50
N PHE A 8 1.10 9.77 8.83
CA PHE A 8 1.86 10.61 9.75
C PHE A 8 3.37 10.37 9.62
N THR A 9 3.77 9.09 9.60
CA THR A 9 5.18 8.71 9.43
C THR A 9 5.73 9.20 8.09
N ALA A 10 5.02 8.96 6.98
CA ALA A 10 5.46 9.44 5.67
C ALA A 10 5.60 10.98 5.60
N ARG A 11 4.69 11.72 6.26
CA ARG A 11 4.79 13.18 6.39
C ARG A 11 6.01 13.61 7.19
N ALA A 12 6.32 12.92 8.29
CA ALA A 12 7.48 13.25 9.12
C ALA A 12 8.80 13.09 8.35
N PHE A 13 8.94 12.00 7.58
CA PHE A 13 10.12 11.77 6.73
C PHE A 13 10.24 12.81 5.61
N THR A 14 9.15 13.05 4.88
CA THR A 14 9.17 13.98 3.73
C THR A 14 9.34 15.44 4.13
N ALA A 15 8.89 15.83 5.34
CA ALA A 15 9.19 17.15 5.91
C ALA A 15 10.69 17.37 6.18
N GLN A 16 11.47 16.28 6.33
CA GLN A 16 12.93 16.32 6.48
C GLN A 16 13.67 16.08 5.15
N GLY A 17 12.96 16.11 4.00
CA GLY A 17 13.55 15.85 2.70
C GLY A 17 13.88 14.39 2.42
N VAL A 18 13.46 13.45 3.27
CA VAL A 18 13.65 12.01 3.06
C VAL A 18 12.47 11.46 2.26
N PRO A 19 12.67 10.86 1.08
CA PRO A 19 11.59 10.26 0.31
C PRO A 19 10.88 9.15 1.09
N ALA A 20 9.56 9.15 1.06
CA ALA A 20 8.73 8.06 1.58
C ALA A 20 7.77 7.60 0.50
N TYR A 21 7.45 6.31 0.46
CA TYR A 21 6.55 5.72 -0.53
C TYR A 21 5.41 5.02 0.22
N VAL A 22 4.17 5.45 -0.05
CA VAL A 22 2.97 4.93 0.62
C VAL A 22 2.15 4.14 -0.38
N TYR A 23 1.72 2.93 -0.01
CA TYR A 23 0.79 2.13 -0.79
C TYR A 23 -0.46 1.73 0.00
N LEU A 24 -1.50 1.41 -0.74
CA LEU A 24 -2.68 0.68 -0.29
C LEU A 24 -2.72 -0.69 -0.97
N PHE A 25 -2.91 -1.75 -0.20
CA PHE A 25 -3.13 -3.09 -0.75
C PHE A 25 -4.61 -3.45 -0.63
N SER A 26 -5.27 -3.60 -1.78
CA SER A 26 -6.71 -3.86 -1.89
C SER A 26 -7.02 -5.20 -2.57
N TYR A 27 -6.00 -5.91 -3.04
CA TYR A 27 -6.17 -7.19 -3.72
C TYR A 27 -6.62 -8.29 -2.76
N VAL A 28 -7.64 -9.05 -3.17
CA VAL A 28 -8.11 -10.25 -2.46
C VAL A 28 -7.88 -11.46 -3.35
N PRO A 29 -7.06 -12.42 -2.90
CA PRO A 29 -6.73 -13.60 -3.71
C PRO A 29 -7.97 -14.43 -4.03
N ALA A 30 -7.96 -15.08 -5.19
CA ALA A 30 -9.16 -15.72 -5.75
C ALA A 30 -9.85 -16.66 -4.74
N ALA A 31 -9.06 -17.53 -4.09
CA ALA A 31 -9.54 -18.48 -3.09
C ALA A 31 -10.08 -17.85 -1.79
N MET A 32 -9.77 -16.58 -1.53
CA MET A 32 -10.12 -15.87 -0.29
C MET A 32 -11.28 -14.88 -0.46
N ARG A 33 -11.81 -14.69 -1.68
CA ARG A 33 -12.82 -13.66 -1.98
C ARG A 33 -14.11 -13.82 -1.18
N GLU A 34 -14.59 -15.05 -1.02
CA GLU A 34 -15.81 -15.31 -0.23
C GLU A 34 -15.60 -15.00 1.25
N ARG A 35 -14.50 -15.50 1.82
CA ARG A 35 -14.15 -15.29 3.23
C ARG A 35 -13.77 -13.84 3.54
N SER A 36 -13.21 -13.13 2.56
CA SER A 36 -12.71 -11.75 2.70
C SER A 36 -13.53 -10.77 1.86
N ARG A 37 -14.86 -10.91 1.91
CA ARG A 37 -15.81 -10.10 1.12
C ARG A 37 -15.73 -8.58 1.34
N TYR A 38 -15.10 -8.15 2.43
CA TYR A 38 -14.90 -6.73 2.77
C TYR A 38 -13.55 -6.16 2.32
N GLY A 39 -12.76 -6.94 1.57
CA GLY A 39 -11.45 -6.54 1.05
C GLY A 39 -10.29 -7.23 1.75
N ALA A 40 -9.08 -6.74 1.49
CA ALA A 40 -7.85 -7.29 2.03
C ALA A 40 -7.81 -7.18 3.56
N SER A 41 -7.52 -8.30 4.23
CA SER A 41 -7.34 -8.33 5.68
C SER A 41 -5.94 -7.88 6.09
N HIS A 42 -5.77 -7.56 7.36
CA HIS A 42 -4.45 -7.28 7.93
C HIS A 42 -3.48 -8.44 7.64
N ALA A 43 -2.23 -8.09 7.30
CA ALA A 43 -1.14 -9.01 6.94
C ALA A 43 -1.35 -9.86 5.67
N SER A 44 -2.45 -9.65 4.93
CA SER A 44 -2.73 -10.42 3.73
C SER A 44 -1.76 -10.11 2.58
N GLU A 45 -1.13 -8.94 2.56
CA GLU A 45 -0.16 -8.55 1.55
C GLU A 45 1.20 -9.26 1.69
N ILE A 46 1.53 -9.78 2.88
CA ILE A 46 2.88 -10.29 3.19
C ILE A 46 3.36 -11.34 2.16
N PRO A 47 2.58 -12.38 1.80
CA PRO A 47 3.02 -13.36 0.80
C PRO A 47 3.31 -12.76 -0.59
N PHE A 48 2.66 -11.64 -0.94
CA PHE A 48 2.86 -10.94 -2.22
C PHE A 48 4.15 -10.13 -2.21
N VAL A 49 4.50 -9.52 -1.06
CA VAL A 49 5.79 -8.84 -0.87
C VAL A 49 6.95 -9.79 -1.13
N PHE A 50 6.86 -11.03 -0.65
CA PHE A 50 7.93 -12.02 -0.72
C PHE A 50 7.91 -12.91 -1.98
N ASP A 51 6.97 -12.72 -2.89
CA ASP A 51 6.70 -13.65 -4.01
C ASP A 51 6.63 -15.13 -3.55
N ASN A 52 5.99 -15.35 -2.40
CA ASN A 52 5.91 -16.66 -1.76
C ASN A 52 4.49 -16.96 -1.32
N LEU A 53 3.67 -17.39 -2.27
CA LEU A 53 2.26 -17.71 -2.04
C LEU A 53 2.04 -19.13 -1.46
N ALA A 54 3.06 -19.99 -1.46
CA ALA A 54 2.96 -21.38 -1.02
C ALA A 54 2.64 -21.52 0.48
N GLY A 55 2.93 -20.51 1.29
CA GLY A 55 2.66 -20.50 2.73
C GLY A 55 1.21 -20.17 3.13
N ARG A 56 0.31 -19.91 2.17
CA ARG A 56 -1.09 -19.55 2.47
C ARG A 56 -1.96 -20.79 2.66
N PRO A 57 -2.61 -20.98 3.83
CA PRO A 57 -3.64 -21.99 3.99
C PRO A 57 -4.84 -21.66 3.10
N GLY A 58 -5.31 -22.61 2.28
CA GLY A 58 -6.66 -22.53 1.70
C GLY A 58 -6.82 -22.79 0.20
N ALA A 59 -5.75 -22.82 -0.61
CA ALA A 59 -5.73 -23.35 -1.98
C ALA A 59 -4.36 -23.05 -2.64
N ALA A 60 -4.08 -23.70 -3.77
CA ALA A 60 -3.01 -23.27 -4.67
C ALA A 60 -3.29 -21.84 -5.19
N ALA A 61 -2.24 -21.05 -5.36
CA ALA A 61 -2.35 -19.69 -5.91
C ALA A 61 -2.91 -19.74 -7.35
N ALA A 62 -3.86 -18.87 -7.66
CA ALA A 62 -4.30 -18.69 -9.03
C ALA A 62 -3.22 -17.95 -9.83
N PRO A 63 -3.14 -18.10 -11.17
CA PRO A 63 -2.18 -17.36 -11.99
C PRO A 63 -2.25 -15.83 -11.81
N ALA A 64 -3.43 -15.30 -11.52
CA ALA A 64 -3.62 -13.89 -11.19
C ALA A 64 -2.98 -13.50 -9.85
N ASP A 65 -3.04 -14.38 -8.84
CA ASP A 65 -2.39 -14.14 -7.55
C ASP A 65 -0.87 -14.07 -7.74
N GLU A 66 -0.30 -15.00 -8.51
CA GLU A 66 1.13 -15.00 -8.83
C GLU A 66 1.57 -13.75 -9.60
N ALA A 67 0.73 -13.26 -10.53
CA ALA A 67 1.03 -12.03 -11.26
C ALA A 67 1.12 -10.82 -10.33
N VAL A 68 0.21 -10.71 -9.36
CA VAL A 68 0.25 -9.65 -8.33
C VAL A 68 1.46 -9.82 -7.43
N ALA A 69 1.85 -11.04 -7.09
CA ALA A 69 3.01 -11.32 -6.25
C ALA A 69 4.31 -10.88 -6.93
N ARG A 70 4.51 -11.28 -8.19
CA ARG A 70 5.64 -10.82 -9.02
C ARG A 70 5.68 -9.30 -9.16
N LEU A 71 4.53 -8.67 -9.38
CA LEU A 71 4.43 -7.21 -9.49
C LEU A 71 4.83 -6.50 -8.18
N MET A 72 4.27 -6.93 -7.04
CA MET A 72 4.55 -6.32 -5.74
C MET A 72 5.99 -6.56 -5.31
N ASN A 73 6.51 -7.77 -5.52
CA ASN A 73 7.89 -8.12 -5.22
C ASN A 73 8.89 -7.27 -6.01
N ALA A 74 8.62 -7.00 -7.30
CA ALA A 74 9.49 -6.15 -8.12
C ALA A 74 9.68 -4.75 -7.49
N TYR A 75 8.62 -4.09 -7.01
CA TYR A 75 8.74 -2.80 -6.32
C TYR A 75 9.58 -2.90 -5.04
N TRP A 76 9.37 -3.95 -4.24
CA TRP A 76 10.10 -4.16 -2.98
C TRP A 76 11.58 -4.45 -3.21
N VAL A 77 11.91 -5.27 -4.20
CA VAL A 77 13.29 -5.57 -4.60
C VAL A 77 13.99 -4.31 -5.13
N ASN A 78 13.31 -3.50 -5.95
CA ASN A 78 13.85 -2.24 -6.45
C ASN A 78 14.14 -1.26 -5.30
N PHE A 79 13.21 -1.12 -4.35
CA PHE A 79 13.38 -0.27 -3.19
C PHE A 79 14.55 -0.74 -2.32
N ALA A 80 14.66 -2.04 -2.06
CA ALA A 80 15.78 -2.60 -1.28
C ALA A 80 17.14 -2.35 -1.95
N LYS A 81 17.22 -2.37 -3.28
CA LYS A 81 18.45 -2.14 -4.04
C LYS A 81 18.85 -0.67 -4.14
N THR A 82 17.88 0.25 -4.24
CA THR A 82 18.14 1.62 -4.73
C THR A 82 17.50 2.72 -3.89
N GLY A 83 16.63 2.39 -2.94
CA GLY A 83 15.78 3.35 -2.24
C GLY A 83 14.63 3.91 -3.09
N ASN A 84 14.48 3.49 -4.35
CA ASN A 84 13.41 3.88 -5.25
C ASN A 84 12.67 2.62 -5.75
N PRO A 85 11.34 2.50 -5.57
CA PRO A 85 10.61 1.30 -5.96
C PRO A 85 10.44 1.16 -7.49
N ASN A 86 10.69 2.22 -8.26
CA ASN A 86 10.39 2.27 -9.69
C ASN A 86 11.46 1.60 -10.56
N SER A 87 11.02 0.99 -11.66
CA SER A 87 11.87 0.51 -12.76
C SER A 87 11.11 0.59 -14.10
N PRO A 88 11.80 0.55 -15.26
CA PRO A 88 11.13 0.50 -16.56
C PRO A 88 10.10 -0.61 -16.63
N GLY A 89 8.93 -0.33 -17.22
CA GLY A 89 7.82 -1.27 -17.37
C GLY A 89 6.88 -1.37 -16.15
N LEU A 90 7.19 -0.72 -15.03
CA LEU A 90 6.29 -0.63 -13.88
C LEU A 90 5.46 0.67 -13.91
N PRO A 91 4.19 0.64 -13.49
CA PRO A 91 3.46 1.85 -13.13
C PRO A 91 4.27 2.75 -12.18
N ALA A 92 4.25 4.06 -12.43
CA ALA A 92 5.01 4.97 -11.58
C ALA A 92 4.40 5.03 -10.16
N TRP A 93 5.24 4.78 -9.15
CA TRP A 93 4.97 5.00 -7.74
C TRP A 93 5.73 6.25 -7.27
N PRO A 94 5.05 7.41 -7.23
CA PRO A 94 5.69 8.66 -6.81
C PRO A 94 5.99 8.65 -5.31
N ALA A 95 7.02 9.40 -4.93
CA ALA A 95 7.24 9.70 -3.52
C ALA A 95 6.02 10.45 -2.95
N TYR A 96 5.68 10.12 -1.72
CA TYR A 96 4.59 10.73 -0.97
C TYR A 96 4.77 12.25 -0.89
N ALA A 97 3.69 12.98 -1.18
CA ALA A 97 3.65 14.43 -1.08
C ALA A 97 2.42 14.85 -0.28
N ALA A 98 2.64 15.50 0.87
CA ALA A 98 1.58 15.85 1.82
C ALA A 98 0.47 16.76 1.23
N GLN A 99 0.78 17.50 0.15
CA GLN A 99 -0.13 18.41 -0.53
C GLN A 99 -0.88 17.74 -1.68
N LYS A 100 -0.49 16.52 -2.08
CA LYS A 100 -1.16 15.75 -3.14
C LYS A 100 -2.09 14.72 -2.51
N ASN A 101 -3.35 14.72 -2.94
CA ASN A 101 -4.28 13.66 -2.60
C ASN A 101 -4.05 12.45 -3.51
N GLU A 102 -3.00 11.68 -3.25
CA GLU A 102 -2.63 10.54 -4.07
C GLU A 102 -2.11 9.38 -3.21
N VAL A 103 -2.47 8.16 -3.60
CA VAL A 103 -1.92 6.93 -3.03
C VAL A 103 -1.65 5.94 -4.16
N PHE A 104 -0.55 5.22 -4.06
CA PHE A 104 -0.29 4.09 -4.95
C PHE A 104 -1.08 2.88 -4.45
N GLU A 105 -1.85 2.22 -5.32
CA GLU A 105 -2.70 1.10 -4.90
C GLU A 105 -2.36 -0.16 -5.69
N PHE A 106 -2.21 -1.29 -4.98
CA PHE A 106 -2.36 -2.62 -5.55
C PHE A 106 -3.85 -2.97 -5.54
N ARG A 107 -4.49 -2.84 -6.70
CA ARG A 107 -5.94 -2.74 -6.85
C ARG A 107 -6.63 -4.11 -6.77
N PRO A 108 -7.96 -4.14 -6.53
CA PRO A 108 -8.73 -5.38 -6.48
C PRO A 108 -8.68 -6.22 -7.78
N ASP A 109 -8.48 -5.59 -8.92
CA ASP A 109 -8.37 -6.24 -10.23
C ASP A 109 -6.97 -6.83 -10.52
N GLY A 110 -6.00 -6.63 -9.62
CA GLY A 110 -4.62 -7.09 -9.77
C GLY A 110 -3.70 -6.09 -10.49
N SER A 111 -4.22 -4.95 -10.95
CA SER A 111 -3.40 -3.86 -11.47
C SER A 111 -2.76 -3.06 -10.33
N ALA A 112 -1.80 -2.20 -10.65
CA ALA A 112 -1.26 -1.24 -9.70
C ALA A 112 -1.15 0.16 -10.30
N GLY A 113 -1.18 1.19 -9.45
CA GLY A 113 -0.91 2.56 -9.87
C GLY A 113 -1.38 3.61 -8.89
N SER A 114 -0.94 4.83 -9.12
CA SER A 114 -1.41 5.99 -8.37
C SER A 114 -2.83 6.42 -8.75
N GLY A 115 -3.54 6.94 -7.76
CA GLY A 115 -4.83 7.59 -7.95
C GLY A 115 -5.25 8.37 -6.70
N PRO A 116 -6.40 9.05 -6.74
CA PRO A 116 -6.90 9.81 -5.59
C PRO A 116 -7.05 8.96 -4.33
N ASP A 117 -6.54 9.42 -3.17
CA ASP A 117 -6.80 8.72 -1.91
C ASP A 117 -8.22 9.03 -1.43
N LEU A 118 -9.15 8.10 -1.69
CA LEU A 118 -10.55 8.22 -1.28
C LEU A 118 -10.73 8.29 0.25
N ARG A 119 -9.70 7.99 1.03
CA ARG A 119 -9.71 8.05 2.50
C ARG A 119 -9.27 9.41 3.04
N GLN A 120 -8.87 10.37 2.19
CA GLN A 120 -8.29 11.64 2.62
C GLN A 120 -9.13 12.35 3.69
N ALA A 121 -10.43 12.56 3.45
CA ALA A 121 -11.30 13.27 4.39
C ALA A 121 -11.34 12.59 5.78
N ARG A 122 -11.38 11.25 5.80
CA ARG A 122 -11.33 10.48 7.05
C ARG A 122 -9.98 10.63 7.74
N LEU A 123 -8.89 10.52 6.99
CA LEU A 123 -7.54 10.64 7.53
C LEU A 123 -7.29 12.04 8.09
N ASP A 124 -7.79 13.08 7.43
CA ASP A 124 -7.71 14.47 7.90
C ASP A 124 -8.50 14.70 9.19
N ALA A 125 -9.67 14.06 9.32
CA ALA A 125 -10.44 14.09 10.55
C ALA A 125 -9.70 13.39 11.71
N VAL A 126 -9.10 12.23 11.47
CA VAL A 126 -8.30 11.50 12.47
C VAL A 126 -7.08 12.32 12.90
N GLU A 127 -6.33 12.88 11.94
CA GLU A 127 -5.18 13.73 12.24
C GLU A 127 -5.59 14.95 13.09
N ARG A 128 -6.70 15.61 12.75
CA ARG A 128 -7.21 16.76 13.50
C ARG A 128 -7.58 16.38 14.93
N ALA A 129 -8.23 15.23 15.12
CA ALA A 129 -8.62 14.73 16.43
C ALA A 129 -7.41 14.30 17.29
N ALA A 130 -6.31 13.87 16.66
CA ALA A 130 -5.09 13.45 17.34
C ALA A 130 -4.21 14.63 17.80
N LYS A 131 -4.38 15.82 17.21
CA LYS A 131 -3.62 17.02 17.63
C LYS A 131 -4.11 17.48 19.00
N PRO A 132 -3.22 17.66 20.00
CA PRO A 132 -3.63 18.18 21.29
C PRO A 132 -4.21 19.59 21.11
N SER A 133 -5.31 19.84 21.82
CA SER A 133 -5.83 21.20 22.03
C SER A 133 -4.67 22.08 22.49
N ARG A 134 -4.41 23.18 21.76
CA ARG A 134 -3.58 24.25 22.31
C ARG A 134 -4.37 24.87 23.45
N ALA A 135 -4.10 24.43 24.68
CA ALA A 135 -4.57 25.13 25.87
C ALA A 135 -4.09 26.59 25.77
N LYS A 136 -5.02 27.52 25.85
CA LYS A 136 -4.74 28.94 26.05
C LYS A 136 -4.32 29.19 27.48
#